data_AF-A0A2T3M7J1-F1
#
_entry.id   AF-A0A2T3M7J1-F1
#
_cell.length_a   1.000
_cell.length_b   1.000
_cell.length_c   1.000
_cell.angle_alpha   90.00
_cell.angle_beta   90.00
_cell.angle_gamma   90.00
#
_symmetry.space_group_name_H-M   'P 1'
#
loop_
_entity.id
_entity.type
_entity.pdbx_description
1 polymer ?
#
loop_
_entity_poly.entity_id
_entity_poly.type
_entity_poly.pdbx_seq_one_letter_code
_entity_poly.pdbx_strand_id
1 'polypeptide(L)'
;MTTRELLRTLGGECIEKVRADIALEKRIKNTSESYIDKPVEDWPELEFRWDFFVESQRFAFDGMSPNDAKALETETYDLICGFVSLEQFDRKLCARSSKSKQEFWSIGDKGKLAYLIVYLSEKRPVTPPYIVPLENGEILIEGGNHRYAVAKQWDLSQLPIYVSRKHKKAIEQLLDIEWTDG
;
A
#
# COMPACT_ATOMS: atom_id res chain seq x y z
N MET A 1 -15.33 -8.72 -24.11
CA MET A 1 -14.50 -7.83 -23.27
C MET A 1 -15.38 -7.39 -22.11
N THR A 2 -14.94 -7.60 -20.86
CA THR A 2 -15.67 -7.17 -19.66
C THR A 2 -15.55 -5.65 -19.45
N THR A 3 -16.46 -5.04 -18.69
CA THR A 3 -16.37 -3.61 -18.34
C THR A 3 -15.02 -3.27 -17.68
N ARG A 4 -14.50 -4.19 -16.86
CA ARG A 4 -13.21 -4.01 -16.17
C ARG A 4 -12.02 -4.06 -17.14
N GLU A 5 -12.04 -4.97 -18.11
CA GLU A 5 -11.04 -5.01 -19.17
C GLU A 5 -11.05 -3.73 -19.99
N LEU A 6 -12.25 -3.27 -20.39
CA LEU A 6 -12.41 -2.05 -21.17
C LEU A 6 -11.84 -0.82 -20.44
N LEU A 7 -12.20 -0.62 -19.17
CA LEU A 7 -11.74 0.53 -18.38
C LEU A 7 -10.22 0.56 -18.22
N ARG A 8 -9.59 -0.58 -17.92
CA ARG A 8 -8.12 -0.64 -17.74
C ARG A 8 -7.39 -0.42 -19.07
N THR A 9 -7.90 -0.95 -20.17
CA THR A 9 -7.32 -0.71 -21.50
C THR A 9 -7.48 0.74 -21.94
N LEU A 10 -8.62 1.38 -21.67
CA LEU A 10 -8.79 2.83 -21.88
C LEU A 10 -7.85 3.66 -21.01
N GLY A 11 -7.49 3.16 -19.83
CA GLY A 11 -6.48 3.74 -18.92
C GLY A 11 -5.03 3.56 -19.37
N GLY A 12 -4.77 2.93 -20.52
CA GLY A 12 -3.43 2.76 -21.10
C GLY A 12 -2.79 1.40 -20.84
N GLU A 13 -3.54 0.43 -20.29
CA GLU A 13 -3.00 -0.92 -20.05
C GLU A 13 -3.17 -1.87 -21.25
N CYS A 14 -2.15 -2.68 -21.53
CA CYS A 14 -2.18 -3.74 -22.54
C CYS A 14 -3.20 -4.83 -22.17
N ILE A 15 -4.07 -5.21 -23.12
CA ILE A 15 -5.20 -6.12 -22.86
C ILE A 15 -4.78 -7.53 -22.42
N GLU A 16 -3.66 -8.03 -22.95
CA GLU A 16 -3.08 -9.32 -22.56
C GLU A 16 -2.67 -9.31 -21.08
N LYS A 17 -2.02 -8.23 -20.64
CA LYS A 17 -1.64 -8.02 -19.24
C LYS A 17 -2.87 -7.87 -18.35
N VAL A 18 -3.85 -7.07 -18.77
CA VAL A 18 -5.11 -6.88 -18.02
C VAL A 18 -5.83 -8.21 -17.79
N ARG A 19 -5.90 -9.06 -18.81
CA ARG A 19 -6.51 -10.40 -18.68
C ARG A 19 -5.76 -11.29 -17.71
N ALA A 20 -4.43 -11.32 -17.80
CA ALA A 20 -3.59 -12.08 -16.88
C ALA A 20 -3.77 -11.60 -15.43
N ASP A 21 -3.80 -10.28 -15.22
CA ASP A 21 -3.99 -9.68 -13.90
C ASP A 21 -5.38 -10.00 -13.33
N ILE A 22 -6.45 -9.88 -14.13
CA ILE A 22 -7.81 -10.20 -13.67
C ILE A 22 -7.93 -11.68 -13.29
N ALA A 23 -7.34 -12.59 -14.07
CA ALA A 23 -7.32 -14.02 -13.77
C ALA A 23 -6.55 -14.31 -12.48
N LEU A 24 -5.41 -13.65 -12.30
CA LEU A 24 -4.59 -13.75 -11.09
C LEU A 24 -5.35 -13.26 -9.86
N GLU A 25 -5.89 -12.04 -9.92
CA GLU A 25 -6.63 -11.43 -8.82
C GLU A 25 -7.84 -12.29 -8.41
N LYS A 26 -8.56 -12.86 -9.39
CA LYS A 26 -9.69 -13.76 -9.12
C LYS A 26 -9.22 -15.00 -8.37
N ARG A 27 -8.10 -15.60 -8.76
CA ARG A 27 -7.53 -16.77 -8.07
C ARG A 27 -7.14 -16.41 -6.63
N ILE A 28 -6.39 -15.33 -6.45
CA ILE A 28 -5.96 -14.87 -5.12
C ILE A 28 -7.17 -14.56 -4.24
N LYS A 29 -8.17 -13.87 -4.78
CA LYS A 29 -9.42 -13.57 -4.07
C LYS A 29 -10.09 -14.85 -3.57
N ASN A 30 -10.28 -15.84 -4.43
CA ASN A 30 -10.89 -17.11 -4.04
C ASN A 30 -10.08 -17.83 -2.94
N THR A 31 -8.75 -17.86 -3.04
CA THR A 31 -7.90 -18.46 -1.99
C THR A 31 -7.98 -17.67 -0.68
N SER A 32 -8.07 -16.34 -0.76
CA SER A 32 -8.01 -15.45 0.38
C SER A 32 -9.21 -15.56 1.32
N GLU A 33 -10.38 -15.97 0.83
CA GLU A 33 -11.58 -16.13 1.65
C GLU A 33 -11.34 -17.05 2.86
N SER A 34 -10.46 -18.05 2.72
CA SER A 34 -10.09 -18.97 3.79
C SER A 34 -9.24 -18.37 4.92
N TYR A 35 -8.74 -17.14 4.76
CA TYR A 35 -7.93 -16.43 5.75
C TYR A 35 -8.69 -15.31 6.47
N ILE A 36 -9.91 -15.00 6.04
CA ILE A 36 -10.72 -13.99 6.72
C ILE A 36 -10.97 -14.41 8.17
N ASP A 37 -10.79 -13.44 9.08
CA ASP A 37 -10.95 -13.62 10.53
C ASP A 37 -9.98 -14.63 11.17
N LYS A 38 -8.98 -15.12 10.43
CA LYS A 38 -7.94 -15.98 11.01
C LYS A 38 -6.92 -15.18 11.82
N PRO A 39 -6.45 -15.73 12.95
CA PRO A 39 -5.37 -15.14 13.71
C PRO A 39 -4.05 -15.25 12.92
N VAL A 40 -3.07 -14.39 13.23
CA VAL A 40 -1.82 -14.26 12.44
C VAL A 40 -0.99 -15.54 12.43
N GLU A 41 -1.12 -16.35 13.47
CA GLU A 41 -0.46 -17.64 13.65
C GLU A 41 -0.94 -18.69 12.62
N ASP A 42 -2.12 -18.50 12.05
CA ASP A 42 -2.70 -19.38 11.02
C ASP A 42 -2.44 -18.87 9.59
N TRP A 43 -1.74 -17.74 9.44
CA TRP A 43 -1.41 -17.19 8.13
C TRP A 43 -0.21 -17.93 7.54
N PRO A 44 -0.08 -18.00 6.20
CA PRO A 44 1.16 -18.41 5.57
C PRO A 44 2.28 -17.43 5.92
N GLU A 45 3.53 -17.88 5.80
CA GLU A 45 4.68 -16.99 5.89
C GLU A 45 4.58 -15.87 4.83
N LEU A 46 4.71 -14.63 5.29
CA LEU A 46 4.61 -13.44 4.43
C LEU A 46 5.99 -12.86 4.14
N GLU A 47 6.21 -12.46 2.88
CA GLU A 47 7.40 -11.75 2.45
C GLU A 47 7.00 -10.37 1.88
N PHE A 48 7.42 -9.30 2.54
CA PHE A 48 7.20 -7.94 2.05
C PHE A 48 8.27 -7.55 1.03
N ARG A 49 7.96 -7.73 -0.25
CA ARG A 49 8.77 -7.21 -1.36
C ARG A 49 8.29 -5.81 -1.73
N TRP A 50 8.95 -4.82 -1.16
CA TRP A 50 8.65 -3.43 -1.47
C TRP A 50 9.09 -3.07 -2.89
N ASP A 51 8.15 -2.59 -3.68
CA ASP A 51 8.39 -2.13 -5.04
C ASP A 51 8.69 -0.63 -5.01
N PHE A 52 9.91 -0.28 -5.44
CA PHE A 52 10.39 1.10 -5.48
C PHE A 52 10.47 1.67 -6.90
N PHE A 53 10.11 0.89 -7.94
CA PHE A 53 10.17 1.35 -9.33
C PHE A 53 9.22 2.52 -9.56
N VAL A 54 9.68 3.53 -10.31
CA VAL A 54 8.93 4.76 -10.60
C VAL A 54 7.58 4.44 -11.25
N GLU A 55 7.57 3.48 -12.19
CA GLU A 55 6.37 3.04 -12.90
C GLU A 55 5.33 2.40 -11.98
N SER A 56 5.78 1.83 -10.86
CA SER A 56 4.93 1.21 -9.84
C SER A 56 4.40 2.21 -8.82
N GLN A 57 5.03 3.37 -8.63
CA GLN A 57 4.63 4.36 -7.61
C GLN A 57 3.15 4.77 -7.70
N ARG A 58 2.56 4.77 -8.90
CA ARG A 58 1.12 5.02 -9.11
C ARG A 58 0.20 4.10 -8.27
N PHE A 59 0.66 2.90 -7.92
CA PHE A 59 -0.07 1.96 -7.07
C PHE A 59 -0.13 2.40 -5.59
N ALA A 60 0.67 3.39 -5.19
CA ALA A 60 0.52 4.04 -3.90
C ALA A 60 -0.80 4.83 -3.84
N PHE A 61 -1.23 5.43 -4.94
CA PHE A 61 -2.46 6.22 -5.09
C PHE A 61 -3.67 5.37 -5.50
N ASP A 62 -3.95 4.31 -4.74
CA ASP A 62 -5.13 3.43 -4.92
C ASP A 62 -5.32 2.84 -6.34
N GLY A 63 -4.21 2.62 -7.05
CA GLY A 63 -4.22 1.95 -8.36
C GLY A 63 -4.51 2.87 -9.54
N MET A 64 -4.20 4.17 -9.40
CA MET A 64 -4.18 5.18 -10.47
C MET A 64 -3.75 4.61 -11.83
N SER A 65 -4.49 4.90 -12.90
CA SER A 65 -4.20 4.34 -14.23
C SER A 65 -2.91 4.91 -14.83
N PRO A 66 -2.24 4.20 -15.77
CA PRO A 66 -1.08 4.74 -16.48
C PRO A 66 -1.33 6.11 -17.15
N ASN A 67 -2.52 6.32 -17.72
CA ASN A 67 -2.86 7.59 -18.33
C ASN A 67 -3.01 8.72 -17.31
N ASP A 68 -3.65 8.45 -16.16
CA ASP A 68 -3.79 9.45 -15.08
C ASP A 68 -2.43 9.79 -14.48
N ALA A 69 -1.60 8.77 -14.27
CA ALA A 69 -0.20 8.90 -13.88
C ALA A 69 0.55 9.84 -14.84
N LYS A 70 0.49 9.57 -16.15
CA LYS A 70 1.15 10.39 -17.15
C LYS A 70 0.62 11.83 -17.18
N ALA A 71 -0.68 12.04 -16.98
CA ALA A 71 -1.27 13.38 -16.91
C ALA A 71 -0.77 14.18 -15.70
N LEU A 72 -0.29 13.48 -14.67
CA LEU A 72 0.17 14.03 -13.39
C LEU A 72 1.70 14.01 -13.23
N GLU A 73 2.46 13.61 -14.26
CA GLU A 73 3.92 13.46 -14.24
C GLU A 73 4.66 14.71 -13.72
N THR A 74 4.12 15.91 -13.96
CA THR A 74 4.76 17.16 -13.53
C THR A 74 4.51 17.54 -12.07
N GLU A 75 3.52 16.94 -11.38
CA GLU A 75 3.12 17.34 -10.01
C GLU A 75 3.08 16.19 -8.99
N THR A 76 2.91 14.93 -9.42
CA THR A 76 2.57 13.81 -8.53
C THR A 76 3.70 12.79 -8.35
N TYR A 77 4.70 12.78 -9.23
CA TYR A 77 5.83 11.84 -9.18
C TYR A 77 7.02 12.31 -8.36
N ASP A 78 6.88 13.43 -7.64
CA ASP A 78 7.91 13.90 -6.73
C ASP A 78 7.85 13.16 -5.38
N LEU A 79 7.69 11.83 -5.43
CA LEU A 79 7.71 10.96 -4.26
C LEU A 79 9.16 10.61 -3.93
N ILE A 80 9.48 10.75 -2.65
CA ILE A 80 10.70 10.22 -2.04
C ILE A 80 10.34 9.08 -1.11
N CYS A 81 11.24 8.11 -1.03
CA CYS A 81 11.13 6.97 -0.14
C CYS A 81 11.99 7.18 1.11
N GLY A 82 11.45 6.86 2.27
CA GLY A 82 12.19 6.79 3.51
C GLY A 82 11.77 5.58 4.32
N PHE A 83 12.66 5.12 5.21
CA PHE A 83 12.38 4.04 6.15
C PHE A 83 12.14 4.61 7.54
N VAL A 84 11.12 4.07 8.22
CA VAL A 84 10.74 4.48 9.56
C VAL A 84 10.50 3.29 10.46
N SER A 85 10.77 3.45 11.76
CA SER A 85 10.32 2.51 12.77
C SER A 85 8.79 2.41 12.75
N LEU A 86 8.26 1.20 12.61
CA LEU A 86 6.81 1.00 12.57
C LEU A 86 6.14 1.45 13.88
N GLU A 87 6.82 1.24 15.02
CA GLU A 87 6.34 1.67 16.34
C GLU A 87 6.24 3.20 16.44
N GLN A 88 7.27 3.93 15.99
CA GLN A 88 7.24 5.39 16.00
C GLN A 88 6.18 5.93 15.04
N PHE A 89 6.07 5.32 13.86
CA PHE A 89 5.09 5.68 12.85
C PHE A 89 3.65 5.52 13.37
N ASP A 90 3.33 4.37 13.98
CA ASP A 90 1.99 4.07 14.52
C ASP A 90 1.51 5.11 15.53
N ARG A 91 2.42 5.62 16.37
CA ARG A 91 2.11 6.65 17.39
C ARG A 91 1.78 8.02 16.80
N LYS A 92 2.12 8.26 15.53
CA LYS A 92 1.87 9.54 14.84
C LYS A 92 0.66 9.51 13.92
N LEU A 93 0.04 8.34 13.74
CA LEU A 93 -1.11 8.21 12.87
C LEU A 93 -2.35 8.89 13.44
N CYS A 94 -3.06 9.60 12.59
CA CYS A 94 -4.38 10.12 12.92
C CYS A 94 -5.38 8.98 13.15
N ALA A 95 -6.48 9.25 13.86
CA ALA A 95 -7.49 8.25 14.19
C ALA A 95 -8.08 7.50 12.98
N ARG A 96 -8.06 8.11 11.78
CA ARG A 96 -8.55 7.47 10.54
C ARG A 96 -7.59 6.39 10.01
N SER A 97 -6.29 6.52 10.27
CA SER A 97 -5.25 5.59 9.79
C SER A 97 -4.76 4.66 10.88
N SER A 98 -4.86 5.08 12.14
CA SER A 98 -4.52 4.28 13.30
C SER A 98 -5.54 3.15 13.47
N LYS A 99 -5.03 1.92 13.58
CA LYS A 99 -5.81 0.72 13.88
C LYS A 99 -5.03 -0.15 14.83
N SER A 100 -5.63 -0.58 15.92
CA SER A 100 -5.01 -1.58 16.79
C SER A 100 -4.93 -2.94 16.08
N LYS A 101 -4.05 -3.83 16.56
CA LYS A 101 -3.98 -5.21 16.04
C LYS A 101 -5.28 -5.97 16.27
N GLN A 102 -5.97 -5.68 17.38
CA GLN A 102 -7.26 -6.27 17.71
C GLN A 102 -8.36 -5.83 16.73
N GLU A 103 -8.21 -4.66 16.13
CA GLU A 103 -9.16 -4.11 15.15
C GLU A 103 -8.85 -4.52 13.71
N PHE A 104 -7.81 -5.35 13.49
CA PHE A 104 -7.33 -5.71 12.15
C PHE A 104 -8.47 -6.19 11.24
N TRP A 105 -9.31 -7.10 11.72
CA TRP A 105 -10.45 -7.61 10.95
C TRP A 105 -11.73 -6.77 11.09
N SER A 106 -11.88 -5.95 12.15
CA SER A 106 -13.11 -5.20 12.39
C SER A 106 -13.18 -3.87 11.63
N ILE A 107 -12.04 -3.31 11.22
CA ILE A 107 -11.98 -2.01 10.54
C ILE A 107 -11.35 -2.13 9.15
N GLY A 108 -12.18 -1.94 8.12
CA GLY A 108 -11.78 -1.92 6.71
C GLY A 108 -12.37 -3.06 5.90
N ASP A 109 -11.83 -3.29 4.71
CA ASP A 109 -12.30 -4.35 3.81
C ASP A 109 -11.55 -5.66 4.13
N LYS A 110 -12.24 -6.59 4.81
CA LYS A 110 -11.71 -7.92 5.15
C LYS A 110 -11.21 -8.68 3.91
N GLY A 111 -11.90 -8.52 2.79
CA GLY A 111 -11.51 -9.15 1.53
C GLY A 111 -10.17 -8.61 1.01
N LYS A 112 -9.94 -7.30 1.09
CA LYS A 112 -8.64 -6.69 0.71
C LYS A 112 -7.51 -7.07 1.66
N LEU A 113 -7.78 -7.18 2.97
CA LEU A 113 -6.80 -7.66 3.94
C LEU A 113 -6.41 -9.11 3.66
N ALA A 114 -7.40 -9.99 3.52
CA ALA A 114 -7.15 -11.39 3.23
C ALA A 114 -6.46 -11.59 1.87
N TYR A 115 -6.85 -10.78 0.87
CA TYR A 115 -6.19 -10.77 -0.44
C TYR A 115 -4.69 -10.49 -0.29
N LEU A 116 -4.30 -9.51 0.53
CA LEU A 116 -2.90 -9.17 0.77
C LEU A 116 -2.12 -10.31 1.44
N ILE A 117 -2.73 -11.04 2.38
CA ILE A 117 -2.09 -12.21 3.00
C ILE A 117 -1.66 -13.21 1.92
N VAL A 118 -2.56 -13.60 1.03
CA VAL A 118 -2.23 -14.54 -0.06
C VAL A 118 -1.25 -13.90 -1.05
N TYR A 119 -1.46 -12.65 -1.44
CA TYR A 119 -0.60 -11.93 -2.38
C TYR A 119 0.86 -11.87 -1.91
N LEU A 120 1.08 -11.57 -0.62
CA LEU A 120 2.41 -11.49 0.00
C LEU A 120 3.03 -12.87 0.25
N SER A 121 2.22 -13.89 0.59
CA SER A 121 2.71 -15.26 0.71
C SER A 121 3.26 -15.82 -0.62
N GLU A 122 2.77 -15.30 -1.74
CA GLU A 122 3.27 -15.60 -3.08
C GLU A 122 4.44 -14.70 -3.52
N LYS A 123 5.02 -13.93 -2.58
CA LYS A 123 6.21 -13.11 -2.79
C LYS A 123 6.02 -12.06 -3.89
N ARG A 124 4.82 -11.50 -3.98
CA ARG A 124 4.49 -10.50 -4.99
C ARG A 124 4.81 -9.10 -4.49
N PRO A 125 5.29 -8.21 -5.39
CA PRO A 125 5.72 -6.88 -5.03
C PRO A 125 4.54 -5.97 -4.64
N VAL A 126 4.73 -5.12 -3.63
CA VAL A 126 3.77 -4.09 -3.22
C VAL A 126 4.46 -2.76 -3.03
N THR A 127 3.84 -1.64 -3.42
CA THR A 127 4.46 -0.34 -3.15
C THR A 127 4.32 0.07 -1.68
N PRO A 128 5.27 0.87 -1.15
CA PRO A 128 5.14 1.55 0.14
C PRO A 128 3.83 2.32 0.30
N PRO A 129 3.29 2.45 1.53
CA PRO A 129 2.19 3.37 1.82
C PRO A 129 2.56 4.82 1.50
N TYR A 130 1.63 5.58 0.95
CA TYR A 130 1.77 7.02 0.74
C TYR A 130 1.17 7.77 1.93
N ILE A 131 1.96 8.67 2.51
CA ILE A 131 1.60 9.40 3.72
C ILE A 131 1.65 10.91 3.51
N VAL A 132 0.81 11.62 4.25
CA VAL A 132 0.77 13.08 4.28
C VAL A 132 0.70 13.60 5.71
N PRO A 133 1.38 14.72 6.02
CA PRO A 133 1.26 15.38 7.32
C PRO A 133 -0.08 16.11 7.40
N LEU A 134 -0.67 16.14 8.59
CA LEU A 134 -1.85 16.93 8.92
C LEU A 134 -1.46 18.17 9.72
N GLU A 135 -2.28 19.22 9.67
CA GLU A 135 -2.02 20.49 10.37
C GLU A 135 -1.95 20.34 11.89
N ASN A 136 -2.59 19.30 12.44
CA ASN A 136 -2.58 18.99 13.87
C ASN A 136 -1.34 18.20 14.34
N GLY A 137 -0.35 17.97 13.46
CA GLY A 137 0.87 17.23 13.78
C GLY A 137 0.72 15.71 13.75
N GLU A 138 -0.38 15.20 13.20
CA GLU A 138 -0.58 13.78 12.92
C GLU A 138 -0.24 13.44 11.46
N ILE A 139 -0.23 12.14 11.16
CA ILE A 139 0.04 11.60 9.83
C ILE A 139 -1.18 10.83 9.33
N LEU A 140 -1.56 11.10 8.09
CA LEU A 140 -2.59 10.36 7.37
C LEU A 140 -1.92 9.41 6.37
N ILE A 141 -2.34 8.14 6.37
CA ILE A 141 -2.06 7.22 5.26
C ILE A 141 -3.11 7.49 4.20
N GLU A 142 -2.74 8.24 3.18
CA GLU A 142 -3.63 8.55 2.05
C GLU A 142 -3.76 7.34 1.13
N GLY A 143 -2.69 6.58 0.96
CA GLY A 143 -2.65 5.39 0.12
C GLY A 143 -1.99 4.19 0.79
N GLY A 144 -2.59 3.01 0.68
CA GLY A 144 -1.98 1.77 1.19
C GLY A 144 -2.28 1.40 2.65
N ASN A 145 -3.40 1.87 3.21
CA ASN A 145 -3.88 1.50 4.55
C ASN A 145 -3.89 -0.02 4.82
N HIS A 146 -4.34 -0.84 3.86
CA HIS A 146 -4.37 -2.30 4.04
C HIS A 146 -2.96 -2.91 4.09
N ARG A 147 -2.01 -2.38 3.31
CA ARG A 147 -0.61 -2.84 3.32
C ARG A 147 0.05 -2.52 4.66
N TYR A 148 -0.17 -1.32 5.17
CA TYR A 148 0.26 -0.93 6.50
C TYR A 148 -0.35 -1.84 7.58
N ALA A 149 -1.66 -2.09 7.54
CA ALA A 149 -2.32 -2.93 8.53
C ALA A 149 -1.72 -4.35 8.57
N VAL A 150 -1.46 -4.96 7.41
CA VAL A 150 -0.83 -6.29 7.35
C VAL A 150 0.62 -6.22 7.84
N ALA A 151 1.38 -5.19 7.48
CA ALA A 151 2.75 -4.98 7.97
C ALA A 151 2.83 -4.86 9.49
N LYS A 152 1.89 -4.13 10.09
CA LYS A 152 1.74 -3.99 11.54
C LYS A 152 1.36 -5.33 12.17
N GLN A 153 0.40 -6.04 11.61
CA GLN A 153 -0.04 -7.33 12.14
C GLN A 153 1.07 -8.38 12.09
N TRP A 154 1.92 -8.32 11.06
CA TRP A 154 3.08 -9.19 10.85
C TRP A 154 4.35 -8.76 11.63
N ASP A 155 4.25 -7.75 12.49
CA ASP A 155 5.36 -7.28 13.34
C ASP A 155 6.62 -6.84 12.57
N LEU A 156 6.44 -6.15 11.44
CA LEU A 156 7.57 -5.49 10.79
C LEU A 156 8.17 -4.41 11.71
N SER A 157 9.50 -4.43 11.86
CA SER A 157 10.22 -3.43 12.67
C SER A 157 10.38 -2.10 11.93
N GLN A 158 10.55 -2.17 10.61
CA GLN A 158 10.78 -1.04 9.71
C GLN A 158 9.76 -1.06 8.58
N LEU A 159 9.32 0.13 8.18
CA LEU A 159 8.34 0.33 7.12
C LEU A 159 8.89 1.37 6.14
N PRO A 160 9.05 1.05 4.85
CA PRO A 160 9.24 2.10 3.86
C PRO A 160 7.94 2.88 3.67
N ILE A 161 8.07 4.18 3.45
CA ILE A 161 6.97 5.11 3.22
C ILE A 161 7.27 5.99 2.02
N TYR A 162 6.23 6.35 1.28
CA TYR A 162 6.31 7.40 0.28
C TYR A 162 5.80 8.72 0.83
N VAL A 163 6.54 9.79 0.52
CA VAL A 163 6.22 11.17 0.88
C VAL A 163 6.47 12.05 -0.33
N SER A 164 5.58 12.99 -0.62
CA SER A 164 5.86 14.02 -1.64
C SER A 164 6.97 14.94 -1.12
N ARG A 165 7.98 15.32 -1.93
CA ARG A 165 9.09 16.17 -1.43
C ARG A 165 8.63 17.47 -0.78
N LYS A 166 7.49 18.03 -1.21
CA LYS A 166 6.89 19.22 -0.57
C LYS A 166 6.56 19.01 0.91
N HIS A 167 6.30 17.76 1.30
CA HIS A 167 5.99 17.36 2.67
C HIS A 167 7.21 16.86 3.46
N LYS A 168 8.38 16.71 2.83
CA LYS A 168 9.60 16.18 3.45
C LYS A 168 9.89 16.82 4.82
N LYS A 169 10.03 18.14 4.85
CA LYS A 169 10.38 18.88 6.07
C LYS A 169 9.36 18.72 7.19
N ALA A 170 8.07 18.68 6.86
CA ALA A 170 7.02 18.52 7.86
C ALA A 170 7.03 17.11 8.44
N ILE A 171 7.28 16.10 7.61
CA ILE A 171 7.35 14.71 8.03
C ILE A 171 8.62 14.42 8.87
N GLU A 172 9.76 15.03 8.54
CA GLU A 172 11.00 14.97 9.35
C GLU A 172 10.85 15.56 10.75
N GLN A 173 9.88 16.46 10.96
CA GLN A 173 9.57 16.98 12.31
C GLN A 173 8.76 15.99 13.15
N LEU A 174 8.12 15.01 12.51
CA LEU A 174 7.22 14.06 13.16
C LEU A 174 7.87 12.69 13.38
N LEU A 175 8.79 12.29 12.52
CA LEU A 175 9.42 10.97 12.50
C LEU A 175 10.93 11.09 12.31
N ASP A 176 11.65 10.12 12.87
CA ASP A 176 13.03 9.85 12.48
C ASP A 176 13.02 8.97 11.22
N ILE A 177 13.68 9.43 10.15
CA ILE A 177 13.55 8.84 8.81
C ILE A 177 14.92 8.67 8.18
N GLU A 178 15.20 7.44 7.75
CA GLU A 178 16.31 7.15 6.86
C GLU A 178 15.83 7.28 5.41
N TRP A 179 16.08 8.43 4.80
CA TRP A 179 15.77 8.65 3.39
C TRP A 179 16.66 7.79 2.50
N THR A 180 16.09 7.15 1.49
CA THR A 180 16.89 6.53 0.44
C THR A 180 17.42 7.62 -0.49
N ASP A 181 18.72 7.60 -0.78
CA ASP A 181 19.26 8.39 -1.87
C ASP A 181 18.54 7.99 -3.16
N GLY A 182 17.93 8.98 -3.82
CA GLY A 182 17.18 8.78 -5.06
C GLY A 182 18.07 8.48 -6.25
#